data_AF-A0A1G0H792-F1
#
_entry.id   AF-A0A1G0H792-F1
#
_cell.length_a   1.000
_cell.length_b   1.000
_cell.length_c   1.000
_cell.angle_alpha   90.00
_cell.angle_beta   90.00
_cell.angle_gamma   90.00
#
_symmetry.space_group_name_H-M   'P 1'
#
loop_
_entity.id
_entity.type
_entity.pdbx_description
1 polymer ?
#
loop_
_entity_poly.entity_id
_entity_poly.type
_entity_poly.pdbx_seq_one_letter_code
_entity_poly.pdbx_strand_id
1 'polypeptide(L)'
;MLKVQKLKEEQVMKHDFELLLTKKVWEDYIFAEQVQKDPDTALKSLGIKIPTGVKLKVIIQKRDTIYFTIPPFQKKPASNNKEILLNQIDLWSSANLFIWLASVSLKTALLQMRNSIFSKKD
;
A
#
# COMPACT_ATOMS: atom_id res chain seq x y z
N MET A 1 16.51 -7.45 30.56
CA MET A 1 15.99 -7.85 29.23
C MET A 1 14.56 -7.37 28.97
N LEU A 2 13.59 -7.56 29.86
CA LEU A 2 12.17 -7.14 29.65
C LEU A 2 11.98 -5.66 29.26
N LYS A 3 12.71 -4.72 29.89
CA LYS A 3 12.55 -3.27 29.61
C LYS A 3 13.04 -2.87 28.21
N VAL A 4 14.08 -3.53 27.71
CA VAL A 4 14.63 -3.32 26.36
C VAL A 4 13.72 -3.95 25.30
N GLN A 5 13.13 -5.11 25.61
CA GLN A 5 12.10 -5.74 24.77
C GLN A 5 10.87 -4.83 24.64
N LYS A 6 10.38 -4.30 25.77
CA LYS A 6 9.21 -3.42 25.82
C LYS A 6 9.45 -2.09 25.11
N LEU A 7 10.66 -1.51 25.23
CA LEU A 7 11.06 -0.30 24.49
C LEU A 7 11.19 -0.56 22.98
N LYS A 8 11.70 -1.74 22.58
CA LYS A 8 11.69 -2.17 21.17
C LYS A 8 10.27 -2.38 20.65
N GLU A 9 9.39 -3.01 21.41
CA GLU A 9 7.98 -3.22 21.04
C GLU A 9 7.20 -1.90 20.98
N GLU A 10 7.41 -0.98 21.92
CA GLU A 10 6.83 0.37 21.89
C GLU A 10 7.38 1.21 20.73
N GLN A 11 8.67 1.09 20.39
CA GLN A 11 9.25 1.73 19.21
C GLN A 11 8.75 1.11 17.89
N VAL A 12 8.61 -0.21 17.81
CA VAL A 12 8.06 -0.92 16.65
C VAL A 12 6.58 -0.56 16.46
N MET A 13 5.79 -0.49 17.54
CA MET A 13 4.39 -0.05 17.48
C MET A 13 4.23 1.43 17.07
N LYS A 14 5.18 2.30 17.41
CA LYS A 14 5.14 3.72 17.00
C LYS A 14 5.44 3.94 15.50
N HIS A 15 5.93 2.91 14.79
CA HIS A 15 6.43 3.03 13.42
C HIS A 15 5.89 1.96 12.48
N ASP A 16 4.72 1.40 12.76
CA ASP A 16 4.08 0.46 11.83
C ASP A 16 3.05 1.21 10.99
N PHE A 17 3.47 1.66 9.81
CA PHE A 17 2.63 2.34 8.82
C PHE A 17 1.33 1.57 8.61
N GLU A 18 1.45 0.25 8.48
CA GLU A 18 0.34 -0.67 8.26
C GLU A 18 -0.68 -0.61 9.42
N LEU A 19 -0.21 -0.69 10.66
CA LEU A 19 -1.09 -0.62 11.84
C LEU A 19 -1.77 0.76 11.96
N LEU A 20 -1.01 1.84 11.79
CA LEU A 20 -1.52 3.21 11.93
C LEU A 20 -2.57 3.54 10.87
N LEU A 21 -2.30 3.19 9.61
CA LEU A 21 -3.24 3.42 8.52
C LEU A 21 -4.50 2.55 8.70
N THR A 22 -4.34 1.29 9.11
CA THR A 22 -5.47 0.40 9.42
C THR A 22 -6.35 1.03 10.50
N LYS A 23 -5.76 1.42 11.63
CA LYS A 23 -6.49 2.04 12.74
C LYS A 23 -7.22 3.30 12.28
N LYS A 24 -6.55 4.19 11.55
CA LYS A 24 -7.14 5.44 11.06
C LYS A 24 -8.35 5.20 10.15
N VAL A 25 -8.24 4.24 9.24
CA VAL A 25 -9.33 3.88 8.31
C VAL A 25 -10.53 3.25 9.04
N TRP A 26 -10.31 2.50 10.11
CA TRP A 26 -11.40 1.86 10.85
C TRP A 26 -12.04 2.77 11.91
N GLU A 27 -11.31 3.74 12.46
CA GLU A 27 -11.81 4.64 13.50
C GLU A 27 -12.37 5.98 12.97
N ASP A 28 -11.99 6.38 11.75
CA ASP A 28 -12.43 7.64 11.12
C ASP A 28 -13.13 7.38 9.78
N TYR A 29 -14.46 7.41 9.81
CA TYR A 29 -15.30 7.13 8.63
C TYR A 29 -15.12 8.17 7.51
N ILE A 30 -14.85 9.43 7.85
CA ILE A 30 -14.63 10.50 6.86
C ILE A 30 -13.32 10.22 6.12
N PHE A 31 -12.27 9.89 6.87
CA PHE A 31 -11.00 9.49 6.27
C PHE A 31 -11.14 8.23 5.42
N ALA A 32 -11.90 7.23 5.88
CA ALA A 32 -12.14 5.98 5.15
C ALA A 32 -12.85 6.21 3.80
N GLU A 33 -13.81 7.13 3.76
CA GLU A 33 -14.47 7.51 2.52
C GLU A 33 -13.53 8.30 1.61
N GLN A 34 -12.78 9.26 2.18
CA GLN A 34 -11.86 10.10 1.44
C GLN A 34 -10.74 9.29 0.80
N VAL A 35 -10.09 8.38 1.54
CA VAL A 35 -8.95 7.60 1.03
C VAL A 35 -9.33 6.65 -0.11
N GLN A 36 -10.60 6.22 -0.18
CA GLN A 36 -11.09 5.40 -1.30
C GLN A 36 -11.44 6.25 -2.54
N LYS A 37 -11.84 7.52 -2.35
CA LYS A 37 -12.22 8.44 -3.44
C LYS A 37 -11.02 9.21 -4.01
N ASP A 38 -10.21 9.78 -3.12
CA ASP A 38 -9.04 10.60 -3.41
C ASP A 38 -7.88 10.21 -2.46
N PRO A 39 -7.19 9.10 -2.77
CA PRO A 39 -6.09 8.62 -1.95
C PRO A 39 -4.92 9.59 -1.90
N ASP A 40 -4.65 10.35 -2.95
CA ASP A 40 -3.58 11.35 -2.98
C ASP A 40 -3.77 12.40 -1.88
N THR A 41 -4.95 13.03 -1.82
CA THR A 41 -5.24 14.04 -0.80
C THR A 41 -5.28 13.43 0.61
N ALA A 42 -5.95 12.27 0.77
CA ALA A 42 -6.08 11.61 2.07
C ALA A 42 -4.72 11.20 2.65
N LEU A 43 -3.87 10.53 1.86
CA LEU A 43 -2.57 10.05 2.32
C LEU A 43 -1.58 11.20 2.54
N LYS A 44 -1.66 12.28 1.74
CA LYS A 44 -0.85 13.49 1.95
C LYS A 44 -1.10 14.13 3.32
N SER A 45 -2.33 14.05 3.85
CA SER A 45 -2.64 14.55 5.21
C SER A 45 -1.88 13.81 6.30
N LEU A 46 -1.48 12.56 6.04
CA LEU A 46 -0.66 11.73 6.93
C LEU A 46 0.85 11.85 6.63
N GLY A 47 1.26 12.74 5.72
CA GLY A 47 2.64 12.90 5.29
C GLY A 47 3.11 11.86 4.27
N ILE A 48 2.22 10.97 3.81
CA ILE A 48 2.53 9.95 2.81
C ILE A 48 2.43 10.59 1.43
N LYS A 49 3.47 10.41 0.61
CA LYS A 49 3.49 10.95 -0.76
C LYS A 49 3.38 9.80 -1.76
N ILE A 50 2.39 9.90 -2.64
CA ILE A 50 2.28 9.00 -3.80
C ILE A 50 3.29 9.49 -4.85
N PRO A 51 4.20 8.63 -5.35
CA PRO A 51 5.17 9.03 -6.36
C PRO A 51 4.51 9.49 -7.66
N THR A 52 5.15 10.44 -8.36
CA THR A 52 4.65 10.97 -9.63
C THR A 52 4.42 9.85 -10.65
N GLY A 53 3.26 9.87 -11.31
CA GLY A 53 2.90 8.88 -12.33
C GLY A 53 2.29 7.58 -11.79
N VAL A 54 2.24 7.40 -10.47
CA VAL A 54 1.58 6.26 -9.83
C VAL A 54 0.11 6.61 -9.58
N LYS A 55 -0.80 5.77 -10.07
CA LYS A 55 -2.23 5.85 -9.74
C LYS A 55 -2.54 4.83 -8.66
N LEU A 56 -2.88 5.29 -7.47
CA LEU A 56 -3.26 4.41 -6.36
C LEU A 56 -4.78 4.26 -6.30
N LYS A 57 -5.25 3.03 -6.06
CA LYS A 57 -6.62 2.76 -5.65
C LYS A 57 -6.59 2.00 -4.34
N VAL A 58 -7.22 2.58 -3.31
CA VAL A 58 -7.32 1.96 -1.99
C VAL A 58 -8.65 1.24 -1.88
N ILE A 59 -8.61 -0.02 -1.43
CA ILE A 59 -9.79 -0.83 -1.16
C ILE A 59 -9.73 -1.28 0.30
N ILE A 60 -10.77 -0.96 1.07
CA ILE A 60 -10.89 -1.42 2.46
C ILE A 60 -11.52 -2.82 2.43
N GLN A 61 -10.84 -3.80 3.03
CA GLN A 61 -11.31 -5.17 3.09
C GLN A 61 -12.52 -5.31 4.01
N LYS A 62 -13.56 -6.02 3.55
CA LYS A 62 -14.75 -6.37 4.32
C LYS A 62 -14.92 -7.90 4.35
N ARG A 63 -15.38 -8.43 5.48
CA ARG A 63 -15.48 -9.88 5.73
C ARG A 63 -16.48 -10.59 4.80
N ASP A 64 -17.44 -9.85 4.25
CA ASP A 64 -18.52 -10.32 3.40
C ASP A 64 -18.32 -9.99 1.90
N THR A 65 -17.12 -9.54 1.51
CA THR A 65 -16.84 -9.06 0.15
C THR A 65 -15.77 -9.90 -0.54
N ILE A 66 -16.08 -10.38 -1.75
CA ILE A 66 -15.10 -11.03 -2.64
C ILE A 66 -14.48 -9.97 -3.55
N TYR A 67 -13.15 -9.93 -3.62
CA TYR A 67 -12.41 -9.04 -4.51
C TYR A 67 -11.91 -9.81 -5.73
N PHE A 68 -12.35 -9.41 -6.92
CA PHE A 68 -11.98 -10.03 -8.18
C PHE A 68 -11.39 -8.99 -9.13
N THR A 69 -10.15 -9.19 -9.56
CA THR A 69 -9.44 -8.29 -10.49
C THR A 69 -9.12 -9.02 -11.79
N ILE A 70 -9.50 -8.43 -12.90
CA ILE A 70 -9.22 -8.96 -14.24
C ILE A 70 -8.04 -8.17 -14.82
N PRO A 71 -6.98 -8.84 -15.32
CA PRO A 71 -5.84 -8.14 -15.90
C PRO A 71 -6.20 -7.42 -17.21
N PRO A 72 -5.38 -6.46 -17.67
CA PRO A 72 -5.57 -5.83 -18.97
C PRO A 72 -5.54 -6.87 -20.10
N PHE A 73 -6.52 -6.80 -20.98
CA PHE A 73 -6.55 -7.65 -22.18
C PHE A 73 -5.46 -7.25 -23.18
N GLN A 74 -4.72 -8.24 -23.70
CA GLN A 74 -3.70 -8.03 -24.74
C GLN A 74 -4.18 -8.65 -26.06
N LYS A 75 -4.38 -7.83 -27.11
CA LYS A 75 -4.82 -8.26 -28.44
C LYS A 75 -3.77 -9.07 -29.23
N LYS A 76 -2.49 -8.97 -28.87
CA LYS A 76 -1.38 -9.69 -29.52
C LYS A 76 -0.58 -10.40 -28.43
N PRO A 77 -0.18 -11.67 -28.63
CA PRO A 77 0.74 -12.33 -27.71
C PRO A 77 2.05 -11.54 -27.69
N ALA A 78 2.60 -11.33 -26.49
CA ALA A 78 3.90 -10.69 -26.33
C ALA A 78 4.91 -11.44 -27.23
N SER A 79 5.46 -10.76 -28.23
CA SER A 79 6.43 -11.33 -29.15
C SER A 79 7.57 -11.98 -28.34
N ASN A 80 7.96 -13.20 -28.72
CA ASN A 80 8.91 -14.10 -28.05
C ASN A 80 10.33 -13.56 -27.76
N ASN A 81 10.58 -12.24 -27.72
CA ASN A 81 11.96 -11.75 -27.62
C ASN A 81 12.23 -10.39 -26.96
N LYS A 82 11.37 -9.87 -26.08
CA LYS A 82 11.79 -8.85 -25.09
C LYS A 82 11.00 -9.06 -23.83
N GLU A 83 11.72 -9.18 -22.71
CA GLU A 83 11.28 -9.13 -21.31
C GLU A 83 9.82 -9.49 -21.13
N ILE A 84 9.53 -10.66 -20.55
CA ILE A 84 8.17 -10.98 -20.13
C ILE A 84 7.67 -9.77 -19.34
N LEU A 85 6.85 -8.93 -19.97
CA LEU A 85 6.15 -7.82 -19.35
C LEU A 85 5.08 -8.53 -18.54
N LEU A 86 5.54 -9.07 -17.42
CA LEU A 86 4.74 -9.77 -16.45
C LEU A 86 3.76 -8.70 -15.96
N ASN A 87 2.60 -8.67 -16.60
CA ASN A 87 1.34 -8.26 -16.00
C ASN A 87 0.98 -9.19 -14.82
N GLN A 88 1.96 -9.83 -14.18
CA GLN A 88 1.81 -10.43 -12.87
C GLN A 88 1.66 -9.24 -11.93
N ILE A 89 0.42 -9.06 -11.52
CA ILE A 89 0.15 -8.36 -10.29
C ILE A 89 0.87 -9.16 -9.21
N ASP A 90 1.95 -8.60 -8.67
CA ASP A 90 2.60 -9.16 -7.50
C ASP A 90 1.61 -9.05 -6.35
N LEU A 91 1.21 -10.19 -5.81
CA LEU A 91 0.47 -10.30 -4.56
C LEU A 91 1.49 -10.27 -3.43
N TRP A 92 1.62 -9.12 -2.79
CA TRP A 92 2.52 -8.98 -1.65
C TRP A 92 1.73 -8.75 -0.37
N SER A 93 1.86 -9.67 0.59
CA SER A 93 1.38 -9.45 1.94
C SER A 93 2.39 -8.65 2.78
N SER A 94 1.92 -7.64 3.51
CA SER A 94 2.75 -6.92 4.49
C SER A 94 2.05 -6.83 5.85
N ALA A 95 2.87 -6.89 6.91
CA ALA A 95 2.47 -6.80 8.32
C ALA A 95 1.27 -7.68 8.75
N ASN A 96 0.99 -8.78 8.04
CA ASN A 96 -0.21 -9.61 8.21
C ASN A 96 -1.55 -8.86 8.07
N LEU A 97 -1.55 -7.64 7.52
CA LEU A 97 -2.71 -6.74 7.48
C LEU A 97 -3.05 -6.30 6.05
N PHE A 98 -2.09 -6.29 5.13
CA PHE A 98 -2.26 -5.74 3.78
C PHE A 98 -2.07 -6.82 2.73
N ILE A 99 -2.81 -6.67 1.63
CA ILE A 99 -2.53 -7.32 0.36
C ILE A 99 -2.34 -6.20 -0.66
N TRP A 100 -1.13 -6.08 -1.17
CA TRP A 100 -0.79 -5.14 -2.24
C TRP A 100 -0.95 -5.82 -3.58
N LEU A 101 -1.54 -5.09 -4.52
CA LEU A 101 -1.67 -5.47 -5.92
C LEU A 101 -0.95 -4.41 -6.75
N ALA A 102 0.24 -4.73 -7.22
CA ALA A 102 1.05 -3.84 -8.05
C ALA A 102 1.73 -4.62 -9.17
N SER A 103 1.98 -3.98 -10.31
CA SER A 103 2.90 -4.57 -11.29
C SER A 103 4.32 -4.58 -10.71
N VAL A 104 5.15 -5.51 -11.18
CA VAL A 104 6.58 -5.58 -10.81
C VAL A 104 7.28 -4.23 -11.00
N SER A 105 6.94 -3.50 -12.07
CA SER A 105 7.48 -2.16 -12.37
C SER A 105 7.14 -1.09 -11.33
N LEU A 106 6.07 -1.26 -10.54
CA LEU A 106 5.63 -0.33 -9.50
C LEU A 106 6.13 -0.68 -8.10
N LYS A 107 6.86 -1.78 -7.94
CA LYS A 107 7.34 -2.26 -6.63
C LYS A 107 8.22 -1.24 -5.91
N THR A 108 9.14 -0.58 -6.64
CA THR A 108 10.01 0.45 -6.06
C THR A 108 9.22 1.67 -5.59
N ALA A 109 8.21 2.09 -6.36
CA ALA A 109 7.32 3.18 -5.98
C ALA A 109 6.51 2.84 -4.71
N LEU A 110 6.04 1.60 -4.59
CA LEU A 110 5.34 1.12 -3.40
C LEU A 110 6.25 1.16 -2.16
N LEU A 111 7.51 0.72 -2.28
CA LEU A 111 8.49 0.79 -1.20
C LEU A 111 8.78 2.23 -0.78
N GLN A 112 8.95 3.14 -1.75
CA GLN A 112 9.14 4.56 -1.48
C GLN A 112 7.92 5.15 -0.73
N MET A 113 6.71 4.82 -1.17
CA MET A 113 5.48 5.28 -0.52
C MET A 113 5.40 4.79 0.93
N ARG A 114 5.63 3.48 1.18
CA ARG A 114 5.62 2.89 2.53
C ARG A 114 6.64 3.55 3.45
N ASN A 115 7.84 3.83 2.94
CA ASN A 115 8.90 4.44 3.73
C ASN A 115 8.74 5.96 3.91
N SER A 116 7.90 6.63 3.10
CA SER A 116 7.78 8.09 3.11
C SER A 116 7.30 8.66 4.44
N ILE A 117 6.51 7.92 5.21
CA ILE A 117 6.06 8.32 6.55
C ILE A 117 7.21 8.40 7.57
N PHE A 118 8.33 7.73 7.30
CA PHE A 118 9.53 7.69 8.14
C PHE A 118 10.65 8.60 7.64
N SER A 119 10.49 9.20 6.46
CA SER A 119 11.42 10.21 5.97
C SER A 119 11.20 11.49 6.79
N LYS A 120 12.22 11.91 7.55
CA LYS A 120 12.19 13.15 8.33
C LYS A 120 11.71 14.32 7.46
N LYS A 121 10.83 15.15 8.02
CA LYS A 121 10.56 16.49 7.53
C LYS A 121 11.85 17.31 7.73
N ASP A 122 12.48 17.69 6.63
CA ASP A 122 13.35 18.87 6.61
C ASP A 122 12.48 20.13 6.70
#